data_AF-A0A9P7GXL0-F1
#
_entry.id   AF-A0A9P7GXL0-F1
#
_cell.length_a   1.000
_cell.length_b   1.000
_cell.length_c   1.000
_cell.angle_alpha   90.00
_cell.angle_beta   90.00
_cell.angle_gamma   90.00
#
_symmetry.space_group_name_H-M   'P 1'
#
loop_
_entity.id
_entity.type
_entity.pdbx_description
1 polymer ?
#
loop_
_entity_poly.entity_id
_entity_poly.type
_entity_poly.pdbx_seq_one_letter_code
_entity_poly.pdbx_strand_id
1 'polypeptide(L)'
;MADPSHFSDIFWEPPKTLVAVQPDFPPTGDGEVLLTTFSSLERATAGVDFMVPGLGTIAAKPDPPETSLAFTIRPVNPKTQPTLTLTITKGNCVLSRREKDSEKDIPFEELIDFEEDKERSTYVNKVMFPKGKLSAVLSPLTTDKTAYWISVDRSNARIRYGKYLINNSMTFMEIQFVKKEAAWMENLSSTEVHRDDSPVSDKDIKFRASPITVDLPPLIVPETEITLEQLESSTAMTFVNLPEGCQKLYHNICGPNITVQPASFPQLPEAIDQSCKNPDKICGKILKNKDTFGDPLETYLRITLGDNLANSPGIPYVMEIWPPGHMSPIHQHGDASAVIRVLYGSINVTWFDALQENGEPQVIGQPVNLKKGDVTWLGEDQYQIHQLHNKSKTVCITLQCYQFEKHDKVHDESFHWMDGKRHIERFIPNSDMAYGQFVQAVKAEWEAPN
;
A
#
# COMPACT_ATOMS: atom_id res chain seq x y z
N MET A 1 6.64 42.07 -4.60
CA MET A 1 6.49 41.53 -5.96
C MET A 1 7.88 41.16 -6.43
N ALA A 2 8.14 39.87 -6.65
CA ALA A 2 9.47 39.36 -6.98
C ALA A 2 9.69 39.34 -8.49
N ASP A 3 10.95 39.50 -8.88
CA ASP A 3 11.47 39.77 -10.23
C ASP A 3 11.24 38.60 -11.22
N PRO A 4 10.67 38.86 -12.42
CA PRO A 4 10.43 37.85 -13.46
C PRO A 4 11.68 37.23 -14.12
N SER A 5 12.90 37.65 -13.78
CA SER A 5 14.14 37.14 -14.41
C SER A 5 14.66 35.80 -13.86
N HIS A 6 13.98 35.19 -12.89
CA HIS A 6 14.39 33.90 -12.30
C HIS A 6 13.80 32.65 -12.98
N PHE A 7 13.09 32.80 -14.10
CA PHE A 7 12.53 31.67 -14.85
C PHE A 7 12.85 31.77 -16.35
N SER A 8 14.12 31.59 -16.72
CA SER A 8 14.49 31.17 -18.08
C SER A 8 15.98 30.78 -18.14
N ASP A 9 16.30 29.49 -17.99
CA ASP A 9 16.98 28.78 -19.08
C ASP A 9 16.89 27.26 -18.95
N ILE A 10 16.79 26.60 -20.10
CA ILE A 10 16.38 25.21 -20.35
C ILE A 10 17.50 24.54 -21.15
N PHE A 11 17.69 23.23 -20.96
CA PHE A 11 18.55 22.29 -21.71
C PHE A 11 19.97 22.03 -21.18
N TRP A 12 20.16 20.83 -20.63
CA TRP A 12 21.45 20.14 -20.63
C TRP A 12 21.30 18.82 -21.41
N GLU A 13 21.99 18.70 -22.54
CA GLU A 13 22.13 17.50 -23.38
C GLU A 13 23.40 16.71 -22.99
N PRO A 14 23.43 15.36 -23.12
CA PRO A 14 24.53 14.53 -22.66
C PRO A 14 25.75 14.58 -23.61
N PRO A 15 26.99 14.31 -23.14
CA PRO A 15 28.16 14.35 -24.02
C PRO A 15 28.28 13.08 -24.89
N LYS A 16 28.57 13.30 -26.18
CA LYS A 16 28.93 12.28 -27.19
C LYS A 16 30.40 11.87 -27.08
N THR A 17 30.66 10.62 -27.44
CA THR A 17 31.93 9.90 -27.55
C THR A 17 32.95 10.53 -28.51
N LEU A 18 34.25 10.45 -28.17
CA LEU A 18 35.38 10.37 -29.13
C LEU A 18 36.59 9.60 -28.54
N VAL A 19 36.88 8.46 -29.19
CA VAL A 19 38.16 7.81 -29.56
C VAL A 19 39.34 7.67 -28.57
N ALA A 20 39.86 6.43 -28.58
CA ALA A 20 40.96 5.81 -27.85
C ALA A 20 42.34 6.50 -27.89
N VAL A 21 43.04 6.43 -26.75
CA VAL A 21 44.51 6.18 -26.65
C VAL A 21 44.75 5.39 -25.35
N GLN A 22 45.39 4.21 -25.43
CA GLN A 22 46.08 3.54 -24.31
C GLN A 22 47.54 4.05 -24.29
N PRO A 23 48.19 4.21 -23.11
CA PRO A 23 48.88 3.04 -22.52
C PRO A 23 49.00 2.98 -20.97
N ASP A 24 49.24 1.75 -20.51
CA ASP A 24 49.98 1.24 -19.34
C ASP A 24 49.51 1.48 -17.87
N PHE A 25 49.17 0.36 -17.22
CA PHE A 25 49.01 0.11 -15.75
C PHE A 25 50.38 0.11 -15.00
N PRO A 26 50.52 -0.05 -13.64
CA PRO A 26 49.56 -0.30 -12.51
C PRO A 26 49.90 0.55 -11.21
N PRO A 27 49.54 0.18 -9.95
CA PRO A 27 48.24 -0.17 -9.33
C PRO A 27 47.91 0.60 -8.00
N THR A 28 46.73 0.30 -7.43
CA THR A 28 46.29 0.35 -6.01
C THR A 28 45.62 1.61 -5.44
N GLY A 29 44.43 1.40 -4.83
CA GLY A 29 43.94 2.16 -3.68
C GLY A 29 42.61 2.88 -3.85
N ASP A 30 41.52 2.15 -3.57
CA ASP A 30 40.28 2.57 -2.89
C ASP A 30 39.35 3.66 -3.47
N GLY A 31 38.10 3.23 -3.69
CA GLY A 31 36.92 3.98 -3.25
C GLY A 31 36.07 4.65 -4.33
N GLU A 32 35.32 3.87 -5.11
CA GLU A 32 34.13 4.39 -5.82
C GLU A 32 32.85 3.68 -5.41
N VAL A 33 31.90 4.52 -4.98
CA VAL A 33 30.49 4.25 -4.74
C VAL A 33 29.85 3.81 -6.06
N LEU A 34 29.39 2.56 -6.13
CA LEU A 34 28.76 2.06 -7.35
C LEU A 34 27.31 2.56 -7.42
N LEU A 35 27.11 3.56 -8.27
CA LEU A 35 25.81 3.93 -8.82
C LEU A 35 25.21 2.74 -9.57
N THR A 36 23.90 2.58 -9.41
CA THR A 36 23.01 1.62 -10.06
C THR A 36 23.22 1.51 -11.57
N THR A 37 23.50 0.30 -12.05
CA THR A 37 23.25 -0.10 -13.44
C THR A 37 22.62 -1.49 -13.46
N PHE A 38 21.46 -1.60 -14.10
CA PHE A 38 20.85 -2.88 -14.47
C PHE A 38 21.79 -3.59 -15.46
N SER A 39 22.41 -4.69 -15.04
CA SER A 39 23.05 -5.62 -15.97
C SER A 39 22.13 -6.82 -16.17
N SER A 40 21.63 -6.97 -17.39
CA SER A 40 21.13 -8.24 -17.90
C SER A 40 22.31 -9.20 -18.04
N LEU A 41 22.59 -9.96 -16.98
CA LEU A 41 23.37 -11.17 -17.10
C LEU A 41 22.36 -12.31 -17.28
N GLU A 42 22.43 -13.03 -18.39
CA GLU A 42 21.66 -14.26 -18.61
C GLU A 42 21.89 -15.20 -17.42
N ARG A 43 20.86 -15.37 -16.57
CA ARG A 43 20.90 -16.28 -15.42
C ARG A 43 20.31 -17.62 -15.82
N ALA A 44 21.10 -18.67 -15.64
CA ALA A 44 20.68 -20.05 -15.83
C ALA A 44 19.93 -20.64 -14.61
N THR A 45 19.57 -19.82 -13.61
CA THR A 45 18.87 -20.26 -12.39
C THR A 45 17.59 -19.46 -12.21
N ALA A 46 16.44 -20.16 -12.11
CA ALA A 46 15.10 -19.61 -11.94
C ALA A 46 14.84 -19.00 -10.54
N GLY A 47 15.79 -18.21 -10.05
CA GLY A 47 15.77 -17.63 -8.70
C GLY A 47 16.22 -16.17 -8.67
N VAL A 48 15.64 -15.41 -7.74
CA VAL A 48 15.96 -14.01 -7.48
C VAL A 48 16.99 -13.92 -6.36
N ASP A 49 18.10 -13.22 -6.62
CA ASP A 49 19.14 -13.03 -5.60
C ASP A 49 18.78 -11.90 -4.63
N PHE A 50 19.17 -12.08 -3.38
CA PHE A 50 19.19 -11.02 -2.40
C PHE A 50 20.35 -10.06 -2.67
N MET A 51 20.04 -8.75 -2.70
CA MET A 51 21.08 -7.72 -2.80
C MET A 51 21.96 -7.66 -1.55
N VAL A 52 21.38 -7.98 -0.40
CA VAL A 52 22.12 -8.17 0.85
C VAL A 52 21.78 -9.57 1.37
N PRO A 53 22.76 -10.45 1.56
CA PRO A 53 22.50 -11.81 2.03
C PRO A 53 21.62 -11.82 3.29
N GLY A 54 20.63 -12.71 3.30
CA GLY A 54 19.65 -12.87 4.37
C GLY A 54 18.73 -11.67 4.62
N LEU A 55 18.63 -10.73 3.68
CA LEU A 55 17.72 -9.59 3.76
C LEU A 55 16.96 -9.40 2.45
N GLY A 56 15.64 -9.40 2.57
CA GLY A 56 14.77 -8.99 1.48
C GLY A 56 13.40 -9.65 1.53
N THR A 57 12.54 -9.19 0.63
CA THR A 57 11.20 -9.72 0.43
C THR A 57 11.01 -10.06 -1.04
N ILE A 58 10.49 -11.26 -1.31
CA ILE A 58 10.15 -11.72 -2.65
C ILE A 58 8.67 -12.00 -2.67
N ALA A 59 7.98 -11.37 -3.62
CA ALA A 59 6.57 -11.54 -3.85
C ALA A 59 6.33 -12.12 -5.24
N ALA A 60 5.40 -13.06 -5.33
CA ALA A 60 4.98 -13.71 -6.56
C ALA A 60 3.47 -13.52 -6.74
N LYS A 61 3.05 -13.10 -7.93
CA LYS A 61 1.64 -12.98 -8.32
C LYS A 61 1.32 -13.93 -9.49
N PRO A 62 1.44 -15.26 -9.30
CA PRO A 62 1.21 -16.24 -10.35
C PRO A 62 -0.28 -16.35 -10.71
N ASP A 63 -0.62 -17.00 -11.83
CA ASP A 63 -2.01 -17.49 -11.98
C ASP A 63 -2.33 -18.50 -10.86
N PRO A 64 -3.61 -18.64 -10.48
CA PRO A 64 -4.02 -19.48 -9.34
C PRO A 64 -3.38 -20.88 -9.37
N PRO A 65 -2.67 -21.30 -8.30
CA PRO A 65 -2.09 -22.64 -8.25
C PRO A 65 -3.15 -23.72 -8.10
N GLU A 66 -3.00 -24.84 -8.83
CA GLU A 66 -3.94 -25.96 -8.74
C GLU A 66 -3.70 -26.81 -7.49
N THR A 67 -2.43 -27.02 -7.15
CA THR A 67 -1.97 -27.94 -6.10
C THR A 67 -1.10 -27.24 -5.07
N SER A 68 -0.10 -26.46 -5.50
CA SER A 68 0.93 -25.95 -4.60
C SER A 68 1.66 -24.71 -5.11
N LEU A 69 2.15 -23.93 -4.14
CA LEU A 69 3.10 -22.85 -4.33
C LEU A 69 4.28 -23.06 -3.36
N ALA A 70 5.51 -22.96 -3.85
CA ALA A 70 6.70 -23.15 -3.05
C ALA A 70 7.69 -22.00 -3.19
N PHE A 71 8.21 -21.50 -2.07
CA PHE A 71 9.35 -20.60 -2.01
C PHE A 71 10.55 -21.37 -1.45
N THR A 72 11.61 -21.50 -2.25
CA THR A 72 12.86 -22.16 -1.85
C THR A 72 13.94 -21.12 -1.66
N ILE A 73 14.33 -20.83 -0.42
CA ILE A 73 15.38 -19.88 -0.07
C ILE A 73 16.69 -20.64 0.02
N ARG A 74 17.61 -20.38 -0.91
CA ARG A 74 18.91 -21.05 -1.00
C ARG A 74 20.02 -20.24 -0.34
N PRO A 75 20.98 -20.92 0.30
CA PRO A 75 22.21 -20.29 0.72
C PRO A 75 23.25 -20.26 -0.41
N VAL A 76 24.35 -19.55 -0.20
CA VAL A 76 25.50 -19.51 -1.11
C VAL A 76 26.08 -20.92 -1.34
N ASN A 77 26.13 -21.77 -0.31
CA ASN A 77 26.63 -23.14 -0.43
C ASN A 77 25.64 -24.19 0.13
N PRO A 78 24.63 -24.61 -0.68
CA PRO A 78 23.59 -25.55 -0.27
C PRO A 78 24.07 -26.95 0.15
N LYS A 79 25.31 -27.34 -0.19
CA LYS A 79 25.91 -28.62 0.24
C LYS A 79 26.34 -28.61 1.70
N THR A 80 26.49 -27.43 2.29
CA THR A 80 27.05 -27.23 3.64
C THR A 80 26.22 -26.31 4.52
N GLN A 81 25.21 -25.65 3.95
CA GLN A 81 24.42 -24.63 4.60
C GLN A 81 22.92 -24.92 4.38
N PRO A 82 22.08 -24.48 5.32
CA PRO A 82 20.68 -24.84 5.29
C PRO A 82 19.92 -24.14 4.16
N THR A 83 19.07 -24.91 3.48
CA THR A 83 18.04 -24.43 2.55
C THR A 83 16.70 -24.43 3.27
N LEU A 84 15.89 -23.41 3.01
CA LEU A 84 14.53 -23.34 3.52
C LEU A 84 13.53 -23.50 2.39
N THR A 85 12.45 -24.24 2.68
CA THR A 85 11.35 -24.41 1.74
C THR A 85 10.05 -24.12 2.45
N LEU A 86 9.34 -23.10 1.98
CA LEU A 86 7.95 -22.86 2.34
C LEU A 86 7.06 -23.48 1.28
N THR A 87 6.24 -24.46 1.66
CA THR A 87 5.27 -25.11 0.77
C THR A 87 3.85 -24.77 1.22
N ILE A 88 3.06 -24.24 0.29
CA ILE A 88 1.67 -23.84 0.52
C ILE A 88 0.79 -24.68 -0.40
N THR A 89 -0.18 -25.39 0.15
CA THR A 89 -1.19 -26.16 -0.59
C THR A 89 -2.58 -25.67 -0.21
N LYS A 90 -3.65 -26.32 -0.70
CA LYS A 90 -5.03 -26.04 -0.26
C LYS A 90 -5.32 -26.44 1.19
N GLY A 91 -4.53 -27.35 1.76
CA GLY A 91 -4.78 -27.91 3.09
C GLY A 91 -3.69 -27.63 4.12
N ASN A 92 -2.56 -27.09 3.70
CA ASN A 92 -1.42 -26.91 4.60
C ASN A 92 -0.49 -25.77 4.16
N CYS A 93 0.23 -25.21 5.12
CA CYS A 93 1.31 -24.25 4.92
C CYS A 93 2.45 -24.67 5.83
N VAL A 94 3.59 -25.06 5.25
CA VAL A 94 4.69 -25.70 5.99
C VAL A 94 6.00 -25.03 5.61
N LEU A 95 6.69 -24.48 6.60
CA LEU A 95 8.09 -24.07 6.46
C LEU A 95 8.99 -25.22 6.95
N SER A 96 9.90 -25.64 6.10
CA SER A 96 10.86 -26.71 6.38
C SER A 96 12.28 -26.21 6.21
N ARG A 97 13.21 -26.86 6.92
CA ARG A 97 14.65 -26.67 6.77
C ARG A 97 15.31 -27.97 6.36
N ARG A 98 16.28 -27.84 5.46
CA ARG A 98 17.20 -28.92 5.07
C ARG A 98 18.61 -28.47 5.37
N GLU A 99 19.36 -29.20 6.19
CA GLU A 99 20.71 -28.78 6.58
C GLU A 99 21.70 -28.79 5.41
N LYS A 100 21.53 -29.74 4.50
CA LYS A 100 22.35 -29.93 3.28
C LYS A 100 21.50 -30.54 2.18
N ASP A 101 21.80 -30.25 0.92
CA ASP A 101 21.05 -30.77 -0.24
C ASP A 101 20.81 -32.29 -0.25
N SER A 102 21.74 -33.08 0.31
CA SER A 102 21.64 -34.54 0.42
C SER A 102 20.67 -35.04 1.50
N GLU A 103 20.21 -34.16 2.37
CA GLU A 103 19.34 -34.48 3.50
C GLU A 103 17.86 -34.20 3.18
N LYS A 104 16.96 -34.67 4.05
CA LYS A 104 15.52 -34.46 3.88
C LYS A 104 15.09 -33.12 4.46
N ASP A 105 14.03 -32.54 3.91
CA ASP A 105 13.35 -31.41 4.52
C ASP A 105 12.71 -31.83 5.86
N ILE A 106 13.01 -31.08 6.91
CA ILE A 106 12.44 -31.25 8.25
C ILE A 106 11.55 -30.03 8.53
N PRO A 107 10.23 -30.20 8.70
CA PRO A 107 9.33 -29.13 9.09
C PRO A 107 9.74 -28.52 10.44
N PHE A 108 9.66 -27.20 10.55
CA PHE A 108 9.75 -26.56 11.86
C PHE A 108 8.55 -26.93 12.73
N GLU A 109 8.75 -26.99 14.04
CA GLU A 109 7.67 -27.22 14.99
C GLU A 109 6.66 -26.07 14.91
N GLU A 110 5.36 -26.40 14.84
CA GLU A 110 4.30 -25.40 14.87
C GLU A 110 3.90 -25.08 16.31
N LEU A 111 3.70 -23.79 16.59
CA LEU A 111 3.10 -23.32 17.82
C LEU A 111 1.58 -23.51 17.72
N ILE A 112 1.05 -24.48 18.48
CA ILE A 112 -0.36 -24.86 18.42
C ILE A 112 -1.26 -23.75 19.00
N ASP A 113 -0.86 -23.18 20.14
CA ASP A 113 -1.58 -22.11 20.83
C ASP A 113 -0.60 -21.03 21.29
N PHE A 114 -1.01 -19.78 21.23
CA PHE A 114 -0.28 -18.65 21.80
C PHE A 114 -1.22 -17.66 22.48
N GLU A 115 -0.70 -16.94 23.48
CA GLU A 115 -1.46 -15.90 24.19
C GLU A 115 -1.37 -14.61 23.37
N GLU A 116 -2.51 -14.03 22.98
CA GLU A 116 -2.55 -12.80 22.19
C GLU A 116 -1.85 -11.62 22.87
N ASP A 117 -1.85 -11.58 24.21
CA ASP A 117 -1.23 -10.53 25.03
C ASP A 117 0.30 -10.68 25.17
N LYS A 118 0.87 -11.82 24.78
CA LYS A 118 2.32 -12.03 24.82
C LYS A 118 2.97 -11.55 23.53
N GLU A 119 4.14 -10.92 23.68
CA GLU A 119 4.95 -10.55 22.52
C GLU A 119 5.32 -11.78 21.70
N ARG A 120 4.99 -11.74 20.40
CA ARG A 120 5.24 -12.82 19.44
C ARG A 120 6.72 -13.22 19.37
N SER A 121 7.61 -12.26 19.60
CA SER A 121 9.07 -12.42 19.66
C SER A 121 9.55 -13.42 20.71
N THR A 122 8.71 -13.74 21.71
CA THR A 122 9.04 -14.69 22.79
C THR A 122 8.96 -16.15 22.35
N TYR A 123 8.20 -16.45 21.28
CA TYR A 123 8.04 -17.80 20.76
C TYR A 123 9.11 -18.10 19.71
N VAL A 124 10.28 -18.53 20.20
CA VAL A 124 11.44 -18.82 19.34
C VAL A 124 11.42 -20.24 18.77
N ASN A 125 11.97 -20.40 17.57
CA ASN A 125 12.15 -21.64 16.83
C ASN A 125 10.85 -22.42 16.55
N LYS A 126 9.69 -21.75 16.63
CA LYS A 126 8.38 -22.32 16.30
C LYS A 126 7.67 -21.47 15.25
N VAL A 127 7.01 -22.14 14.32
CA VAL A 127 6.15 -21.50 13.31
C VAL A 127 4.83 -21.12 13.95
N MET A 128 4.44 -19.86 13.81
CA MET A 128 3.14 -19.36 14.24
C MET A 128 2.30 -18.88 13.08
N PHE A 129 0.98 -18.95 13.22
CA PHE A 129 0.01 -18.45 12.24
C PHE A 129 -0.87 -17.36 12.86
N PRO A 130 -0.49 -16.08 12.78
CA PRO A 130 -1.19 -14.98 13.47
C PRO A 130 -2.67 -14.83 13.13
N LYS A 131 -3.09 -15.32 11.95
CA LYS A 131 -4.47 -15.28 11.45
C LYS A 131 -5.10 -16.68 11.41
N GLY A 132 -4.49 -17.66 12.08
CA GLY A 132 -4.87 -19.07 12.04
C GLY A 132 -4.33 -19.80 10.80
N LYS A 133 -3.93 -21.07 10.96
CA LYS A 133 -3.23 -21.84 9.92
C LYS A 133 -3.99 -21.96 8.60
N LEU A 134 -5.31 -22.17 8.67
CA LEU A 134 -6.16 -22.28 7.48
C LEU A 134 -6.18 -21.00 6.65
N SER A 135 -5.93 -19.83 7.25
CA SER A 135 -5.86 -18.59 6.49
C SER A 135 -4.59 -18.50 5.63
N ALA A 136 -3.52 -19.24 5.98
CA ALA A 136 -2.23 -19.20 5.29
C ALA A 136 -2.17 -20.04 3.99
N VAL A 137 -3.16 -20.93 3.79
CA VAL A 137 -3.22 -21.88 2.68
C VAL A 137 -3.67 -21.20 1.37
N LEU A 138 -3.59 -21.95 0.26
CA LEU A 138 -4.14 -21.51 -1.02
C LEU A 138 -5.66 -21.41 -0.94
N SER A 139 -6.23 -20.29 -1.40
CA SER A 139 -7.69 -20.14 -1.42
C SER A 139 -8.28 -21.08 -2.49
N PRO A 140 -9.26 -21.94 -2.15
CA PRO A 140 -9.89 -22.83 -3.12
C PRO A 140 -10.91 -22.11 -4.01
N LEU A 141 -11.27 -20.87 -3.68
CA LEU A 141 -12.39 -20.14 -4.29
C LEU A 141 -11.95 -19.01 -5.24
N THR A 142 -10.67 -18.61 -5.21
CA THR A 142 -10.22 -17.47 -6.01
C THR A 142 -9.83 -17.90 -7.42
N THR A 143 -10.40 -17.21 -8.41
CA THR A 143 -9.95 -17.26 -9.81
C THR A 143 -8.89 -16.18 -10.09
N ASP A 144 -8.63 -15.30 -9.13
CA ASP A 144 -7.78 -14.14 -9.32
C ASP A 144 -6.33 -14.44 -9.00
N LYS A 145 -5.44 -13.75 -9.71
CA LYS A 145 -4.03 -13.70 -9.34
C LYS A 145 -3.88 -13.10 -7.94
N THR A 146 -3.42 -13.92 -7.01
CA THR A 146 -3.12 -13.52 -5.64
C THR A 146 -1.62 -13.30 -5.50
N ALA A 147 -1.22 -12.20 -4.84
CA ALA A 147 0.17 -12.01 -4.45
C ALA A 147 0.47 -12.85 -3.20
N TYR A 148 1.57 -13.60 -3.25
CA TYR A 148 2.13 -14.37 -2.14
C TYR A 148 3.55 -13.89 -1.92
N TRP A 149 3.98 -13.73 -0.68
CA TRP A 149 5.31 -13.19 -0.43
C TRP A 149 6.00 -13.87 0.74
N ILE A 150 7.33 -13.94 0.66
CA ILE A 150 8.20 -14.38 1.75
C ILE A 150 9.24 -13.29 2.03
N SER A 151 9.43 -12.99 3.31
CA SER A 151 10.37 -11.99 3.80
C SER A 151 11.39 -12.63 4.71
N VAL A 152 12.67 -12.41 4.43
CA VAL A 152 13.81 -12.87 5.22
C VAL A 152 14.44 -11.68 5.92
N ASP A 153 14.42 -11.69 7.24
CA ASP A 153 14.98 -10.65 8.09
C ASP A 153 16.05 -11.22 9.01
N ARG A 154 17.29 -11.33 8.52
CA ARG A 154 18.40 -11.79 9.37
C ARG A 154 18.68 -10.85 10.54
N SER A 155 18.40 -9.55 10.40
CA SER A 155 18.69 -8.54 11.44
C SER A 155 17.88 -8.81 12.70
N ASN A 156 16.63 -9.22 12.53
CA ASN A 156 15.74 -9.64 13.60
C ASN A 156 15.61 -11.16 13.73
N ALA A 157 16.42 -11.94 12.99
CA ALA A 157 16.37 -13.40 12.96
C ALA A 157 14.95 -13.94 12.74
N ARG A 158 14.24 -13.41 11.74
CA ARG A 158 12.81 -13.66 11.51
C ARG A 158 12.53 -13.97 10.04
N ILE A 159 11.58 -14.86 9.81
CA ILE A 159 11.03 -15.14 8.47
C ILE A 159 9.52 -15.01 8.54
N ARG A 160 8.95 -14.35 7.53
CA ARG A 160 7.51 -14.15 7.39
C ARG A 160 7.03 -14.59 6.03
N TYR A 161 5.81 -15.07 6.01
CA TYR A 161 5.05 -15.30 4.80
C TYR A 161 3.69 -14.62 4.90
N GLY A 162 3.24 -14.09 3.78
CA GLY A 162 1.92 -13.53 3.67
C GLY A 162 1.33 -13.55 2.27
N LYS A 163 0.13 -12.97 2.18
CA LYS A 163 -0.69 -12.91 0.97
C LYS A 163 -1.27 -11.51 0.80
N TYR A 164 -1.67 -11.16 -0.42
CA TYR A 164 -2.26 -9.86 -0.77
C TYR A 164 -1.22 -8.73 -0.71
N LEU A 165 -1.47 -7.66 0.04
CA LEU A 165 -0.53 -6.56 0.19
C LEU A 165 0.79 -7.03 0.84
N ILE A 166 1.92 -6.47 0.41
CA ILE A 166 3.26 -6.86 0.86
C ILE A 166 3.63 -6.03 2.10
N ASN A 167 2.97 -6.32 3.22
CA ASN A 167 3.10 -5.60 4.49
C ASN A 167 2.98 -6.53 5.71
N ASN A 168 3.25 -6.02 6.91
CA ASN A 168 3.28 -6.83 8.13
C ASN A 168 1.87 -7.25 8.58
N SER A 169 0.85 -6.42 8.40
CA SER A 169 -0.55 -6.72 8.68
C SER A 169 -1.06 -7.93 7.91
N MET A 170 -0.48 -8.20 6.73
CA MET A 170 -0.74 -9.34 5.88
C MET A 170 0.18 -10.53 6.16
N THR A 171 0.79 -10.63 7.34
CA THR A 171 1.53 -11.83 7.75
C THR A 171 0.56 -12.95 8.13
N PHE A 172 0.68 -14.08 7.44
CA PHE A 172 -0.11 -15.30 7.68
C PHE A 172 0.69 -16.39 8.39
N MET A 173 2.02 -16.41 8.20
CA MET A 173 2.95 -17.29 8.92
C MET A 173 4.19 -16.49 9.34
N GLU A 174 4.70 -16.76 10.54
CA GLU A 174 5.94 -16.18 11.04
C GLU A 174 6.75 -17.25 11.79
N ILE A 175 8.08 -17.16 11.71
CA ILE A 175 8.99 -17.85 12.64
C ILE A 175 10.03 -16.84 13.13
N GLN A 176 10.21 -16.79 14.45
CA GLN A 176 11.27 -16.07 15.11
C GLN A 176 12.36 -17.07 15.53
N PHE A 177 13.62 -16.81 15.21
CA PHE A 177 14.74 -17.64 15.65
C PHE A 177 15.44 -17.02 16.85
N VAL A 178 16.14 -17.86 17.62
CA VAL A 178 17.10 -17.37 18.61
C VAL A 178 18.24 -16.67 17.87
N LYS A 179 18.41 -15.35 18.09
CA LYS A 179 19.36 -14.52 17.32
C LYS A 179 20.79 -15.08 17.29
N LYS A 180 21.26 -15.65 18.40
CA LYS A 180 22.60 -16.26 18.50
C LYS A 180 22.76 -17.54 17.65
N GLU A 181 21.66 -18.24 17.37
CA GLU A 181 21.64 -19.50 16.61
C GLU A 181 21.31 -19.27 15.12
N ALA A 182 20.89 -18.05 14.75
CA ALA A 182 20.42 -17.70 13.42
C ALA A 182 21.51 -17.13 12.49
N ALA A 183 22.80 -17.23 12.86
CA ALA A 183 23.91 -16.72 12.05
C ALA A 183 23.95 -17.31 10.63
N TRP A 184 23.40 -18.52 10.43
CA TRP A 184 23.29 -19.14 9.11
C TRP A 184 22.44 -18.31 8.12
N MET A 185 21.51 -17.48 8.60
CA MET A 185 20.67 -16.63 7.76
C MET A 185 21.50 -15.64 6.93
N GLU A 186 22.70 -15.25 7.39
CA GLU A 186 23.64 -14.39 6.65
C GLU A 186 24.12 -15.02 5.35
N ASN A 187 23.95 -16.33 5.18
CA ASN A 187 24.37 -17.04 3.99
C ASN A 187 23.23 -17.26 2.99
N LEU A 188 21.99 -16.93 3.34
CA LEU A 188 20.86 -17.00 2.42
C LEU A 188 21.08 -15.99 1.30
N SER A 189 21.01 -16.43 0.05
CA SER A 189 21.47 -15.64 -1.10
C SER A 189 20.42 -15.48 -2.18
N SER A 190 19.48 -16.40 -2.32
CA SER A 190 18.48 -16.34 -3.38
C SER A 190 17.19 -17.05 -3.00
N THR A 191 16.10 -16.76 -3.71
CA THR A 191 14.85 -17.52 -3.60
C THR A 191 14.31 -17.88 -4.96
N GLU A 192 13.90 -19.13 -5.11
CA GLU A 192 13.18 -19.66 -6.27
C GLU A 192 11.69 -19.80 -5.91
N VAL A 193 10.80 -19.48 -6.84
CA VAL A 193 9.36 -19.63 -6.64
C VAL A 193 8.80 -20.59 -7.67
N HIS A 194 8.13 -21.64 -7.21
CA HIS A 194 7.50 -22.65 -8.06
C HIS A 194 6.00 -22.72 -7.80
N ARG A 195 5.21 -22.74 -8.88
CA ARG A 195 3.78 -23.04 -8.89
C ARG A 195 3.58 -24.40 -9.54
N ASP A 196 2.97 -25.35 -8.83
CA ASP A 196 2.69 -26.69 -9.36
C ASP A 196 3.94 -27.31 -10.02
N ASP A 197 5.06 -27.30 -9.28
CA ASP A 197 6.39 -27.75 -9.69
C ASP A 197 7.02 -27.01 -10.90
N SER A 198 6.37 -25.97 -11.41
CA SER A 198 6.87 -25.14 -12.50
C SER A 198 7.38 -23.79 -11.99
N PRO A 199 8.53 -23.27 -12.45
CA PRO A 199 9.03 -21.96 -12.01
C PRO A 199 8.05 -20.84 -12.40
N VAL A 200 7.81 -19.92 -11.47
CA VAL A 200 7.01 -18.70 -11.74
C VAL A 200 7.83 -17.77 -12.62
N SER A 201 7.17 -17.12 -13.59
CA SER A 201 7.82 -16.19 -14.50
C SER A 201 8.34 -14.94 -13.78
N ASP A 202 9.54 -14.48 -14.13
CA ASP A 202 10.15 -13.26 -13.56
C ASP A 202 9.25 -12.02 -13.65
N LYS A 203 8.36 -11.93 -14.66
CA LYS A 203 7.40 -10.82 -14.80
C LYS A 203 6.34 -10.78 -13.69
N ASP A 204 6.08 -11.93 -13.07
CA ASP A 204 5.12 -12.10 -11.99
C ASP A 204 5.83 -12.08 -10.62
N ILE A 205 7.14 -11.79 -10.59
CA ILE A 205 7.95 -11.68 -9.38
C ILE A 205 8.31 -10.21 -9.11
N LYS A 206 8.13 -9.76 -7.87
CA LYS A 206 8.62 -8.49 -7.33
C LYS A 206 9.62 -8.76 -6.22
N PHE A 207 10.68 -7.96 -6.14
CA PHE A 207 11.72 -8.07 -5.12
C PHE A 207 11.95 -6.74 -4.39
N ARG A 208 12.20 -6.83 -3.09
CA ARG A 208 12.62 -5.71 -2.23
C ARG A 208 13.86 -6.07 -1.45
N ALA A 209 14.80 -5.13 -1.39
CA ALA A 209 16.00 -5.23 -0.56
C ALA A 209 15.67 -5.36 0.93
N SER A 210 14.61 -4.68 1.36
CA SER A 210 14.22 -4.59 2.74
C SER A 210 13.26 -5.73 3.12
N PRO A 211 13.42 -6.31 4.32
CA PRO A 211 12.41 -7.21 4.87
C PRO A 211 11.17 -6.44 5.34
N ILE A 212 10.05 -7.16 5.43
CA ILE A 212 8.85 -6.72 6.11
C ILE A 212 9.06 -6.82 7.62
N THR A 213 9.02 -5.68 8.31
CA THR A 213 9.29 -5.55 9.75
C THR A 213 8.06 -5.08 10.51
N VAL A 214 7.61 -3.86 10.23
CA VAL A 214 6.44 -3.21 10.81
C VAL A 214 5.65 -2.51 9.71
N ASP A 215 4.37 -2.28 9.96
CA ASP A 215 3.57 -1.40 9.11
C ASP A 215 3.83 0.05 9.49
N LEU A 216 3.91 0.92 8.50
CA LEU A 216 3.88 2.36 8.75
C LEU A 216 2.49 2.75 9.29
N PRO A 217 2.38 3.65 10.28
CA PRO A 217 1.11 4.07 10.83
C PRO A 217 0.20 4.78 9.82
N PRO A 218 -1.13 4.70 9.98
CA PRO A 218 -2.06 5.35 9.06
C PRO A 218 -2.11 6.87 9.29
N LEU A 219 -1.85 7.34 10.51
CA LEU A 219 -1.95 8.77 10.87
C LEU A 219 -0.64 9.51 10.58
N ILE A 220 -0.76 10.62 9.86
CA ILE A 220 0.33 11.56 9.64
C ILE A 220 0.10 12.81 10.50
N VAL A 221 1.12 13.17 11.28
CA VAL A 221 1.13 14.39 12.10
C VAL A 221 2.24 15.34 11.64
N PRO A 222 2.08 16.66 11.83
CA PRO A 222 3.15 17.62 11.60
C PRO A 222 4.40 17.29 12.44
N GLU A 223 5.58 17.66 11.96
CA GLU A 223 6.86 17.50 12.69
C GLU A 223 6.87 18.23 14.05
N THR A 224 6.06 19.27 14.19
CA THR A 224 5.90 20.02 15.44
C THR A 224 4.99 19.35 16.46
N GLU A 225 4.27 18.28 16.06
CA GLU A 225 3.27 17.59 16.88
C GLU A 225 3.62 16.13 17.18
N ILE A 226 4.57 15.52 16.46
CA ILE A 226 5.02 14.15 16.71
C ILE A 226 5.67 14.02 18.09
N THR A 227 5.31 12.98 18.86
CA THR A 227 5.89 12.69 20.18
C THR A 227 6.72 11.40 20.19
N LEU A 228 7.55 11.22 21.22
CA LEU A 228 8.33 9.99 21.41
C LEU A 228 7.41 8.77 21.61
N GLU A 229 6.31 8.93 22.36
CA GLU A 229 5.34 7.86 22.60
C GLU A 229 4.65 7.43 21.30
N GLN A 230 4.37 8.38 20.39
CA GLN A 230 3.79 8.07 19.09
C GLN A 230 4.77 7.27 18.21
N LEU A 231 6.05 7.62 18.24
CA LEU A 231 7.11 6.90 17.52
C LEU A 231 7.29 5.48 18.09
N GLU A 232 7.38 5.34 19.40
CA GLU A 232 7.57 4.03 20.05
C GLU A 232 6.36 3.10 19.87
N SER A 233 5.14 3.65 19.99
CA SER A 233 3.90 2.88 19.77
C SER A 233 3.53 2.71 18.29
N SER A 234 4.28 3.32 17.37
CA SER A 234 3.95 3.36 15.93
C SER A 234 2.50 3.76 15.66
N THR A 235 1.99 4.77 16.37
CA THR A 235 0.60 5.25 16.24
C THR A 235 0.47 6.43 15.29
N ALA A 236 1.57 7.16 15.04
CA ALA A 236 1.63 8.24 14.07
C ALA A 236 3.04 8.37 13.49
N MET A 237 3.15 9.01 12.33
CA MET A 237 4.41 9.34 11.68
C MET A 237 4.38 10.76 11.10
N THR A 238 5.54 11.26 10.70
CA THR A 238 5.64 12.48 9.91
C THR A 238 5.72 12.14 8.42
N PHE A 239 5.49 13.15 7.58
CA PHE A 239 5.39 12.97 6.12
C PHE A 239 6.67 12.39 5.50
N VAL A 240 7.86 12.59 6.08
CA VAL A 240 9.13 12.11 5.53
C VAL A 240 9.22 10.58 5.40
N ASN A 241 8.41 9.86 6.17
CA ASN A 241 8.36 8.39 6.12
C ASN A 241 7.36 7.87 5.07
N LEU A 242 6.59 8.74 4.41
CA LEU A 242 5.61 8.34 3.39
C LEU A 242 6.30 7.84 2.12
N PRO A 243 5.60 7.04 1.28
CA PRO A 243 6.02 6.81 -0.10
C PRO A 243 6.30 8.13 -0.83
N GLU A 244 7.25 8.14 -1.77
CA GLU A 244 7.64 9.34 -2.53
C GLU A 244 6.42 10.03 -3.13
N GLY A 245 5.46 9.25 -3.63
CA GLY A 245 4.27 9.82 -4.20
C GLY A 245 3.37 10.55 -3.20
N CYS A 246 3.21 9.97 -2.01
CA CYS A 246 2.47 10.58 -0.92
C CYS A 246 3.15 11.83 -0.35
N GLN A 247 4.49 11.89 -0.31
CA GLN A 247 5.22 13.07 0.17
C GLN A 247 4.87 14.33 -0.64
N LYS A 248 4.87 14.21 -1.97
CA LYS A 248 4.52 15.31 -2.88
C LYS A 248 3.08 15.79 -2.66
N LEU A 249 2.15 14.85 -2.55
CA LEU A 249 0.74 15.12 -2.30
C LEU A 249 0.50 15.83 -0.96
N TYR A 250 1.15 15.34 0.10
CA TYR A 250 1.01 15.88 1.46
C TYR A 250 1.29 17.39 1.50
N HIS A 251 2.38 17.85 0.88
CA HIS A 251 2.75 19.27 0.87
C HIS A 251 1.73 20.17 0.16
N ASN A 252 0.97 19.64 -0.81
CA ASN A 252 0.00 20.42 -1.56
C ASN A 252 -1.31 20.63 -0.80
N ILE A 253 -1.69 19.69 0.09
CA ILE A 253 -3.00 19.70 0.75
C ILE A 253 -2.95 19.98 2.27
N CYS A 254 -1.77 19.88 2.90
CA CYS A 254 -1.61 20.05 4.34
C CYS A 254 -1.25 21.47 4.77
N GLY A 255 -1.21 22.43 3.84
CA GLY A 255 -0.99 23.84 4.17
C GLY A 255 -2.05 24.39 5.14
N PRO A 256 -1.69 25.33 6.04
CA PRO A 256 -2.60 25.85 7.07
C PRO A 256 -3.81 26.60 6.50
N ASN A 257 -3.69 27.15 5.30
CA ASN A 257 -4.77 27.87 4.60
C ASN A 257 -5.68 26.95 3.79
N ILE A 258 -5.35 25.66 3.67
CA ILE A 258 -6.22 24.68 3.02
C ILE A 258 -7.35 24.33 3.98
N THR A 259 -8.46 25.05 3.84
CA THR A 259 -9.66 24.87 4.67
C THR A 259 -10.90 24.91 3.79
N VAL A 260 -11.99 24.33 4.27
CA VAL A 260 -13.31 24.42 3.62
C VAL A 260 -14.08 25.69 4.03
N GLN A 261 -13.43 26.67 4.67
CA GLN A 261 -14.05 27.91 5.15
C GLN A 261 -13.37 29.11 4.47
N PRO A 262 -13.57 29.33 3.16
CA PRO A 262 -12.93 30.43 2.45
C PRO A 262 -13.38 31.78 3.03
N ALA A 263 -12.50 32.77 3.03
CA ALA A 263 -12.78 34.10 3.61
C ALA A 263 -14.03 34.78 3.00
N SER A 264 -14.34 34.50 1.73
CA SER A 264 -15.51 35.02 1.02
C SER A 264 -16.82 34.30 1.34
N PHE A 265 -16.75 33.12 1.99
CA PHE A 265 -17.91 32.34 2.43
C PHE A 265 -17.54 31.39 3.58
N PRO A 266 -17.35 31.90 4.81
CA PRO A 266 -16.89 31.08 5.95
C PRO A 266 -17.87 29.98 6.38
N GLN A 267 -19.16 30.15 6.08
CA GLN A 267 -20.25 29.22 6.40
C GLN A 267 -20.45 28.13 5.34
N LEU A 268 -19.49 27.96 4.42
CA LEU A 268 -19.58 26.95 3.36
C LEU A 268 -19.89 25.54 3.89
N PRO A 269 -19.27 25.03 4.98
CA PRO A 269 -19.59 23.69 5.50
C PRO A 269 -21.04 23.55 5.97
N GLU A 270 -21.56 24.56 6.66
CA GLU A 270 -22.95 24.59 7.13
C GLU A 270 -23.93 24.68 5.96
N ALA A 271 -23.58 25.45 4.93
CA ALA A 271 -24.36 25.54 3.71
C ALA A 271 -24.39 24.22 2.94
N ILE A 272 -23.27 23.53 2.83
CA ILE A 272 -23.18 22.18 2.27
C ILE A 272 -24.05 21.22 3.09
N ASP A 273 -23.96 21.25 4.42
CA ASP A 273 -24.79 20.40 5.30
C ASP A 273 -26.28 20.60 5.05
N GLN A 274 -26.74 21.85 4.99
CA GLN A 274 -28.13 22.17 4.68
C GLN A 274 -28.51 21.75 3.26
N SER A 275 -27.63 21.95 2.28
CA SER A 275 -27.84 21.59 0.88
C SER A 275 -28.00 20.07 0.71
N CYS A 276 -27.17 19.26 1.38
CA CYS A 276 -27.25 17.80 1.35
C CYS A 276 -28.55 17.27 1.96
N LYS A 277 -29.06 17.93 3.02
CA LYS A 277 -30.28 17.51 3.72
C LYS A 277 -31.58 17.81 2.96
N ASN A 278 -31.53 18.71 1.97
CA ASN A 278 -32.70 19.08 1.19
C ASN A 278 -32.59 18.55 -0.25
N PRO A 279 -33.44 17.58 -0.67
CA PRO A 279 -33.40 16.99 -2.01
C PRO A 279 -33.61 17.98 -3.17
N ASP A 280 -34.15 19.17 -2.91
CA ASP A 280 -34.39 20.22 -3.91
C ASP A 280 -33.24 21.23 -4.00
N LYS A 281 -32.27 21.14 -3.10
CA LYS A 281 -31.05 21.95 -3.10
C LYS A 281 -29.94 21.29 -3.93
N ILE A 282 -28.91 22.03 -4.29
CA ILE A 282 -27.84 21.63 -5.22
C ILE A 282 -27.25 20.27 -4.84
N CYS A 283 -26.78 20.13 -3.60
CA CYS A 283 -26.16 18.87 -3.16
C CYS A 283 -27.19 17.75 -3.10
N GLY A 284 -28.38 17.98 -2.52
CA GLY A 284 -29.44 16.98 -2.46
C GLY A 284 -29.94 16.51 -3.84
N LYS A 285 -29.99 17.40 -4.83
CA LYS A 285 -30.33 17.06 -6.22
C LYS A 285 -29.27 16.17 -6.86
N ILE A 286 -27.99 16.47 -6.67
CA ILE A 286 -26.90 15.63 -7.20
C ILE A 286 -26.99 14.25 -6.54
N LEU A 287 -27.09 14.19 -5.21
CA LEU A 287 -27.19 12.93 -4.46
C LEU A 287 -28.40 12.09 -4.90
N LYS A 288 -29.58 12.70 -5.06
CA LYS A 288 -30.81 12.01 -5.47
C LYS A 288 -30.68 11.33 -6.84
N ASN A 289 -29.87 11.89 -7.74
CA ASN A 289 -29.67 11.37 -9.08
C ASN A 289 -28.46 10.42 -9.18
N LYS A 290 -27.78 10.16 -8.06
CA LYS A 290 -26.53 9.41 -8.04
C LYS A 290 -26.80 7.96 -7.62
N ASP A 291 -26.59 7.05 -8.55
CA ASP A 291 -26.71 5.60 -8.37
C ASP A 291 -25.42 4.92 -8.86
N THR A 292 -24.28 5.35 -8.31
CA THR A 292 -22.97 4.92 -8.79
C THR A 292 -22.65 3.48 -8.37
N PHE A 293 -23.09 3.08 -7.18
CA PHE A 293 -22.73 1.81 -6.55
C PHE A 293 -23.94 0.94 -6.17
N GLY A 294 -25.17 1.34 -6.53
CA GLY A 294 -26.39 0.57 -6.33
C GLY A 294 -27.08 0.76 -4.96
N ASP A 295 -26.37 1.26 -3.95
CA ASP A 295 -26.94 1.67 -2.66
C ASP A 295 -26.98 3.20 -2.55
N PRO A 296 -28.15 3.82 -2.24
CA PRO A 296 -28.27 5.25 -2.04
C PRO A 296 -27.38 5.87 -0.96
N LEU A 297 -26.86 5.07 -0.02
CA LEU A 297 -25.89 5.49 1.01
C LEU A 297 -24.44 5.20 0.61
N GLU A 298 -24.20 4.27 -0.32
CA GLU A 298 -22.90 4.14 -0.97
C GLU A 298 -22.77 5.23 -2.04
N THR A 299 -22.63 6.47 -1.60
CA THR A 299 -22.50 7.63 -2.48
C THR A 299 -21.98 8.82 -1.73
N TYR A 300 -21.30 9.73 -2.43
CA TYR A 300 -20.76 10.97 -1.89
C TYR A 300 -20.53 11.93 -3.06
N LEU A 301 -20.35 13.22 -2.78
CA LEU A 301 -20.04 14.19 -3.84
C LEU A 301 -18.54 14.30 -4.05
N ARG A 302 -18.11 14.34 -5.31
CA ARG A 302 -16.74 14.51 -5.78
C ARG A 302 -16.61 15.88 -6.44
N ILE A 303 -16.10 16.86 -5.70
CA ILE A 303 -15.88 18.23 -6.18
C ILE A 303 -14.41 18.37 -6.55
N THR A 304 -14.11 18.50 -7.84
CA THR A 304 -12.71 18.48 -8.31
C THR A 304 -12.05 19.85 -8.29
N LEU A 305 -10.74 19.87 -8.01
CA LEU A 305 -9.90 21.07 -7.94
C LEU A 305 -8.82 20.99 -9.02
N GLY A 306 -8.88 21.89 -10.00
CA GLY A 306 -7.94 21.94 -11.11
C GLY A 306 -8.23 20.92 -12.21
N ASP A 307 -7.22 20.67 -13.05
CA ASP A 307 -7.33 19.84 -14.25
C ASP A 307 -6.79 18.43 -14.05
N ASN A 308 -7.14 17.52 -14.96
CA ASN A 308 -6.53 16.20 -15.02
C ASN A 308 -5.09 16.33 -15.54
N LEU A 309 -4.13 15.93 -14.71
CA LEU A 309 -2.70 16.02 -15.00
C LEU A 309 -2.12 14.73 -15.59
N ALA A 310 -2.96 13.73 -15.89
CA ALA A 310 -2.60 12.43 -16.44
C ALA A 310 -1.55 11.66 -15.62
N ASN A 311 -1.47 11.96 -14.33
CA ASN A 311 -0.52 11.35 -13.38
C ASN A 311 -1.23 10.74 -12.17
N SER A 312 -2.54 10.54 -12.25
CA SER A 312 -3.39 9.97 -11.22
C SER A 312 -4.64 9.34 -11.84
N PRO A 313 -5.37 8.49 -11.11
CA PRO A 313 -6.74 8.12 -11.47
C PRO A 313 -7.67 9.35 -11.50
N GLY A 314 -7.89 9.92 -12.70
CA GLY A 314 -8.68 11.14 -12.89
C GLY A 314 -8.00 12.42 -12.41
N ILE A 315 -8.79 13.42 -11.99
CA ILE A 315 -8.28 14.70 -11.49
C ILE A 315 -7.58 14.50 -10.13
N PRO A 316 -6.33 14.97 -9.94
CA PRO A 316 -5.55 14.64 -8.76
C PRO A 316 -6.11 15.13 -7.44
N TYR A 317 -6.90 16.21 -7.41
CA TYR A 317 -7.40 16.82 -6.18
C TYR A 317 -8.93 16.82 -6.16
N VAL A 318 -9.51 16.22 -5.12
CA VAL A 318 -10.95 16.06 -4.97
C VAL A 318 -11.37 16.41 -3.55
N MET A 319 -12.22 17.42 -3.41
CA MET A 319 -12.96 17.64 -2.18
C MET A 319 -14.16 16.71 -2.19
N GLU A 320 -14.16 15.74 -1.28
CA GLU A 320 -15.25 14.79 -1.14
C GLU A 320 -16.16 15.19 0.00
N ILE A 321 -17.46 15.25 -0.28
CA ILE A 321 -18.49 15.61 0.69
C ILE A 321 -19.29 14.35 0.98
N TRP A 322 -19.27 13.97 2.26
CA TRP A 322 -19.90 12.78 2.80
C TRP A 322 -21.14 13.19 3.60
N PRO A 323 -22.36 13.04 3.07
CA PRO A 323 -23.55 13.32 3.86
C PRO A 323 -23.71 12.36 5.05
N PRO A 324 -24.57 12.68 6.03
CA PRO A 324 -24.82 11.82 7.19
C PRO A 324 -25.22 10.39 6.78
N GLY A 325 -24.50 9.38 7.26
CA GLY A 325 -24.75 7.96 6.97
C GLY A 325 -24.19 7.45 5.65
N HIS A 326 -23.58 8.32 4.84
CA HIS A 326 -23.02 7.93 3.55
C HIS A 326 -21.63 7.31 3.70
N MET A 327 -21.30 6.41 2.76
CA MET A 327 -20.03 5.70 2.71
C MET A 327 -19.54 5.47 1.27
N SER A 328 -18.28 5.05 1.12
CA SER A 328 -17.79 4.46 -0.11
C SER A 328 -18.10 2.95 -0.13
N PRO A 329 -18.09 2.27 -1.29
CA PRO A 329 -17.91 0.82 -1.30
C PRO A 329 -16.52 0.46 -0.72
N ILE A 330 -16.29 -0.84 -0.52
CA ILE A 330 -14.92 -1.35 -0.31
C ILE A 330 -14.21 -1.30 -1.65
N HIS A 331 -13.11 -0.55 -1.73
CA HIS A 331 -12.41 -0.29 -2.99
C HIS A 331 -10.90 -0.14 -2.83
N GLN A 332 -10.18 -0.27 -3.95
CA GLN A 332 -8.75 0.01 -4.08
C GLN A 332 -8.46 1.06 -5.17
N HIS A 333 -7.23 1.56 -5.21
CA HIS A 333 -6.83 2.73 -5.98
C HIS A 333 -5.86 2.44 -7.13
N GLY A 334 -5.79 1.19 -7.60
CA GLY A 334 -4.96 0.82 -8.76
C GLY A 334 -3.47 1.04 -8.51
N ASP A 335 -3.00 0.72 -7.30
CA ASP A 335 -1.63 0.95 -6.81
C ASP A 335 -1.18 2.43 -6.73
N ALA A 336 -2.08 3.38 -7.00
CA ALA A 336 -1.79 4.81 -6.84
C ALA A 336 -1.56 5.17 -5.36
N SER A 337 -0.72 6.17 -5.14
CA SER A 337 -0.54 6.81 -3.83
C SER A 337 -1.63 7.85 -3.59
N ALA A 338 -2.11 7.97 -2.35
CA ALA A 338 -3.05 9.01 -1.98
C ALA A 338 -2.82 9.57 -0.57
N VAL A 339 -3.23 10.82 -0.38
CA VAL A 339 -3.31 11.48 0.92
C VAL A 339 -4.72 12.02 1.11
N ILE A 340 -5.28 11.79 2.29
CA ILE A 340 -6.64 12.18 2.66
C ILE A 340 -6.55 13.05 3.90
N ARG A 341 -7.03 14.29 3.81
CA ARG A 341 -7.12 15.23 4.93
C ARG A 341 -8.57 15.52 5.26
N VAL A 342 -8.96 15.41 6.52
CA VAL A 342 -10.31 15.80 6.96
C VAL A 342 -10.36 17.32 7.14
N LEU A 343 -11.20 18.00 6.35
CA LEU A 343 -11.37 19.46 6.42
C LEU A 343 -12.52 19.87 7.35
N TYR A 344 -13.54 19.03 7.50
CA TYR A 344 -14.71 19.27 8.36
C TYR A 344 -15.36 17.96 8.83
N GLY A 345 -15.89 17.95 10.05
CA GLY A 345 -16.54 16.77 10.64
C GLY A 345 -15.56 15.65 10.98
N SER A 346 -16.00 14.41 10.80
CA SER A 346 -15.21 13.21 11.03
C SER A 346 -15.64 12.05 10.12
N ILE A 347 -14.70 11.19 9.75
CA ILE A 347 -14.93 10.03 8.89
C ILE A 347 -14.35 8.77 9.55
N ASN A 348 -15.11 7.67 9.52
CA ASN A 348 -14.60 6.37 9.94
C ASN A 348 -13.90 5.71 8.73
N VAL A 349 -12.70 5.20 8.93
CA VAL A 349 -11.92 4.46 7.94
C VAL A 349 -11.76 3.02 8.42
N THR A 350 -12.10 2.07 7.55
CA THR A 350 -11.92 0.64 7.78
C THR A 350 -11.05 0.08 6.65
N TRP A 351 -10.03 -0.71 6.97
CA TRP A 351 -9.15 -1.35 5.97
C TRP A 351 -9.46 -2.83 5.84
N PHE A 352 -9.18 -3.38 4.66
CA PHE A 352 -9.44 -4.79 4.35
C PHE A 352 -8.22 -5.47 3.71
N ASP A 353 -8.18 -6.80 3.78
CA ASP A 353 -7.08 -7.64 3.30
C ASP A 353 -6.95 -7.69 1.78
N ALA A 354 -8.06 -7.91 1.08
CA ALA A 354 -8.07 -8.14 -0.35
C ALA A 354 -9.42 -7.77 -0.99
N LEU A 355 -9.37 -7.41 -2.26
CA LEU A 355 -10.52 -7.51 -3.16
C LEU A 355 -10.32 -8.75 -4.02
N GLN A 356 -11.24 -9.71 -3.91
CA GLN A 356 -11.23 -10.95 -4.68
C GLN A 356 -12.64 -11.25 -5.20
N GLU A 357 -12.72 -11.72 -6.44
CA GLU A 357 -13.95 -12.13 -7.08
C GLU A 357 -14.60 -13.26 -6.29
N ASN A 358 -15.89 -13.11 -5.94
CA ASN A 358 -16.65 -13.99 -5.04
C ASN A 358 -16.11 -14.12 -3.61
N GLY A 359 -15.03 -13.39 -3.28
CA GLY A 359 -14.41 -13.37 -1.96
C GLY A 359 -15.19 -12.51 -0.96
N GLU A 360 -14.80 -12.60 0.31
CA GLU A 360 -15.31 -11.73 1.37
C GLU A 360 -14.14 -11.01 2.03
N PRO A 361 -13.96 -9.70 1.77
CA PRO A 361 -12.89 -8.92 2.36
C PRO A 361 -12.96 -8.95 3.89
N GLN A 362 -11.82 -9.23 4.52
CA GLN A 362 -11.70 -9.30 5.98
C GLN A 362 -11.13 -7.99 6.52
N VAL A 363 -11.74 -7.48 7.59
CA VAL A 363 -11.27 -6.24 8.24
C VAL A 363 -9.88 -6.45 8.82
N ILE A 364 -8.99 -5.48 8.57
CA ILE A 364 -7.65 -5.40 9.18
C ILE A 364 -7.67 -4.39 10.30
N GLY A 365 -7.26 -4.82 11.48
CA GLY A 365 -7.12 -3.94 12.64
C GLY A 365 -8.46 -3.37 13.09
N GLN A 366 -8.40 -2.24 13.79
CA GLN A 366 -9.60 -1.54 14.26
C GLN A 366 -9.92 -0.35 13.34
N PRO A 367 -11.20 -0.07 13.05
CA PRO A 367 -11.58 1.14 12.35
C PRO A 367 -11.09 2.39 13.08
N VAL A 368 -10.59 3.35 12.32
CA VAL A 368 -10.09 4.63 12.85
C VAL A 368 -11.07 5.74 12.52
N ASN A 369 -11.40 6.58 13.51
CA ASN A 369 -12.22 7.76 13.29
C ASN A 369 -11.35 9.01 13.16
N LEU A 370 -11.15 9.46 11.92
CA LEU A 370 -10.39 10.67 11.60
C LEU A 370 -11.29 11.90 11.76
N LYS A 371 -10.77 12.95 12.37
CA LYS A 371 -11.46 14.21 12.65
C LYS A 371 -10.79 15.35 11.88
N LYS A 372 -11.47 16.50 11.80
CA LYS A 372 -10.92 17.73 11.22
C LYS A 372 -9.46 17.94 11.64
N GLY A 373 -8.57 18.07 10.66
CA GLY A 373 -7.13 18.23 10.84
C GLY A 373 -6.34 16.96 10.61
N ASP A 374 -6.90 15.78 10.91
CA ASP A 374 -6.24 14.50 10.75
C ASP A 374 -5.94 14.22 9.26
N VAL A 375 -4.80 13.58 9.03
CA VAL A 375 -4.31 13.20 7.71
C VAL A 375 -3.99 11.71 7.71
N THR A 376 -4.53 10.99 6.74
CA THR A 376 -4.16 9.59 6.45
C THR A 376 -3.64 9.46 5.03
N TRP A 377 -3.11 8.30 4.70
CA TRP A 377 -2.56 8.00 3.39
C TRP A 377 -2.81 6.55 2.97
N LEU A 378 -2.48 6.27 1.71
CA LEU A 378 -2.38 4.94 1.13
C LEU A 378 -1.30 4.93 0.06
N GLY A 379 -0.67 3.77 -0.14
CA GLY A 379 0.32 3.53 -1.18
C GLY A 379 0.26 2.07 -1.63
N GLU A 380 1.02 1.67 -2.65
CA GLU A 380 0.96 0.34 -3.29
C GLU A 380 0.84 -0.83 -2.28
N ASP A 381 1.53 -0.75 -1.14
CA ASP A 381 1.59 -1.83 -0.15
C ASP A 381 0.73 -1.66 1.09
N GLN A 382 0.16 -0.49 1.31
CA GLN A 382 -0.53 -0.20 2.56
C GLN A 382 -1.78 0.63 2.31
N TYR A 383 -2.85 0.25 3.00
CA TYR A 383 -4.10 1.00 3.06
C TYR A 383 -4.83 1.19 1.72
N GLN A 384 -4.40 0.51 0.64
CA GLN A 384 -5.05 0.52 -0.68
C GLN A 384 -6.54 0.21 -0.59
N ILE A 385 -6.88 -0.86 0.14
CA ILE A 385 -8.23 -1.41 0.19
C ILE A 385 -8.92 -0.92 1.45
N HIS A 386 -9.92 -0.06 1.30
CA HIS A 386 -10.59 0.56 2.44
C HIS A 386 -12.03 0.97 2.14
N GLN A 387 -12.73 1.36 3.20
CA GLN A 387 -14.03 2.02 3.17
C GLN A 387 -14.01 3.26 4.06
N LEU A 388 -14.54 4.37 3.55
CA LEU A 388 -14.81 5.59 4.32
C LEU A 388 -16.30 5.67 4.61
N HIS A 389 -16.68 5.98 5.86
CA HIS A 389 -18.08 6.08 6.28
C HIS A 389 -18.29 7.26 7.24
N ASN A 390 -19.16 8.19 6.84
CA ASN A 390 -19.63 9.25 7.74
C ASN A 390 -20.77 8.77 8.64
N LYS A 391 -20.42 8.31 9.85
CA LYS A 391 -21.39 7.90 10.87
C LYS A 391 -22.01 9.06 11.67
N SER A 392 -21.65 10.31 11.35
CA SER A 392 -22.11 11.49 12.10
C SER A 392 -23.46 12.01 11.60
N LYS A 393 -24.05 12.97 12.33
CA LYS A 393 -25.34 13.60 11.98
C LYS A 393 -25.20 14.82 11.05
N THR A 394 -23.98 15.18 10.72
CA THR A 394 -23.64 16.30 9.84
C THR A 394 -22.76 15.81 8.70
N VAL A 395 -22.59 16.62 7.66
CA VAL A 395 -21.61 16.31 6.61
C VAL A 395 -20.20 16.17 7.20
N CYS A 396 -19.43 15.26 6.62
CA CYS A 396 -17.97 15.28 6.68
C CYS A 396 -17.44 15.77 5.33
N ILE A 397 -16.34 16.53 5.34
CA ILE A 397 -15.69 17.00 4.13
C ILE A 397 -14.22 16.62 4.22
N THR A 398 -13.74 15.86 3.23
CA THR A 398 -12.33 15.50 3.09
C THR A 398 -11.75 16.16 1.83
N LEU A 399 -10.44 16.38 1.83
CA LEU A 399 -9.68 16.66 0.63
C LEU A 399 -8.79 15.45 0.38
N GLN A 400 -9.03 14.79 -0.73
CA GLN A 400 -8.26 13.66 -1.19
C GLN A 400 -7.40 14.09 -2.37
N CYS A 401 -6.20 13.54 -2.44
CA CYS A 401 -5.40 13.66 -3.64
C CYS A 401 -4.63 12.39 -3.96
N TYR A 402 -4.40 12.16 -5.26
CA TYR A 402 -3.87 10.91 -5.80
C TYR A 402 -2.72 11.16 -6.76
N GLN A 403 -1.80 10.21 -6.88
CA GLN A 403 -0.83 10.15 -7.96
C GLN A 403 -0.25 8.74 -8.14
N PHE A 404 0.14 8.41 -9.37
CA PHE A 404 0.94 7.22 -9.64
C PHE A 404 2.36 7.38 -9.09
N GLU A 405 2.94 6.27 -8.65
CA GLU A 405 4.34 6.25 -8.25
C GLU A 405 5.28 6.31 -9.46
N LYS A 406 6.50 6.82 -9.27
CA LYS A 406 7.47 7.00 -10.36
C LYS A 406 7.84 5.68 -11.05
N HIS A 407 7.86 4.58 -10.29
CA HIS A 407 8.15 3.25 -10.82
C HIS A 407 6.94 2.57 -11.45
N ASP A 408 5.73 3.08 -11.24
CA ASP A 408 4.55 2.56 -11.94
C ASP A 408 4.66 2.86 -13.45
N LYS A 409 4.27 1.88 -14.25
CA LYS A 409 4.27 1.91 -15.72
C LYS A 409 2.92 1.45 -16.29
N VAL A 410 2.04 0.92 -15.45
CA VAL A 410 0.70 0.48 -15.83
C VAL A 410 -0.24 1.68 -15.77
N HIS A 411 -0.13 2.51 -14.71
CA HIS A 411 -0.99 3.67 -14.48
C HIS A 411 -2.47 3.28 -14.58
N ASP A 412 -2.94 2.40 -13.70
CA ASP A 412 -4.35 2.03 -13.71
C ASP A 412 -5.22 3.22 -13.30
N GLU A 413 -5.90 3.83 -14.28
CA GLU A 413 -6.72 5.02 -14.08
C GLU A 413 -8.05 4.75 -13.36
N SER A 414 -8.24 3.53 -12.86
CA SER A 414 -9.50 3.06 -12.30
C SER A 414 -9.39 2.77 -10.81
N PHE A 415 -10.46 3.05 -10.09
CA PHE A 415 -10.69 2.42 -8.78
C PHE A 415 -11.44 1.11 -9.01
N HIS A 416 -11.04 0.08 -8.28
CA HIS A 416 -11.74 -1.22 -8.32
C HIS A 416 -12.49 -1.39 -7.02
N TRP A 417 -13.77 -1.70 -7.09
CA TRP A 417 -14.64 -1.79 -5.93
C TRP A 417 -15.47 -3.06 -5.98
N MET A 418 -15.89 -3.54 -4.81
CA MET A 418 -16.70 -4.75 -4.72
C MET A 418 -18.19 -4.40 -4.65
N ASP A 419 -18.97 -4.98 -5.56
CA ASP A 419 -20.41 -4.80 -5.60
C ASP A 419 -21.16 -5.67 -4.56
N GLY A 420 -22.47 -5.45 -4.42
CA GLY A 420 -23.32 -6.24 -3.51
C GLY A 420 -23.44 -7.74 -3.86
N LYS A 421 -22.95 -8.16 -5.03
CA LYS A 421 -22.89 -9.56 -5.48
C LYS A 421 -21.49 -10.16 -5.38
N ARG A 422 -20.51 -9.40 -4.85
CA ARG A 422 -19.10 -9.79 -4.69
C ARG A 422 -18.35 -9.90 -6.03
N HIS A 423 -18.77 -9.11 -7.01
CA HIS A 423 -18.02 -8.87 -8.25
C HIS A 423 -17.13 -7.65 -8.08
N ILE A 424 -15.93 -7.71 -8.64
CA ILE A 424 -15.03 -6.56 -8.71
C ILE A 424 -15.40 -5.72 -9.94
N GLU A 425 -15.92 -4.54 -9.67
CA GLU A 425 -16.33 -3.57 -10.67
C GLU A 425 -15.32 -2.44 -10.80
N ARG A 426 -15.32 -1.81 -11.97
CA ARG A 426 -14.38 -0.74 -12.31
C ARG A 426 -15.07 0.62 -12.29
N PHE A 427 -14.55 1.53 -11.48
CA PHE A 427 -14.99 2.92 -11.41
C PHE A 427 -13.92 3.85 -11.97
N ILE A 428 -14.26 4.59 -13.03
CA ILE A 428 -13.39 5.65 -13.56
C ILE A 428 -13.71 6.95 -12.80
N PRO A 429 -12.76 7.49 -12.01
CA PRO A 429 -13.02 8.67 -11.20
C PRO A 429 -13.51 9.86 -12.03
N ASN A 430 -14.65 10.41 -11.64
CA ASN A 430 -15.29 11.55 -12.30
C ASN A 430 -15.50 12.72 -11.33
N SER A 431 -16.10 13.79 -11.84
CA SER A 431 -16.41 15.01 -11.11
C SER A 431 -17.92 15.27 -11.14
N ASP A 432 -18.51 15.55 -9.98
CA ASP A 432 -19.88 16.07 -9.91
C ASP A 432 -19.90 17.57 -10.25
N MET A 433 -18.87 18.32 -9.81
CA MET A 433 -18.69 19.73 -10.18
C MET A 433 -17.27 20.24 -9.92
N ALA A 434 -16.85 21.27 -10.64
CA ALA A 434 -15.59 21.97 -10.33
C ALA A 434 -15.76 22.86 -9.07
N TYR A 435 -14.73 22.93 -8.23
CA TYR A 435 -14.77 23.65 -6.95
C TYR A 435 -15.27 25.10 -7.05
N GLY A 436 -14.75 25.88 -8.01
CA GLY A 436 -15.15 27.28 -8.17
C GLY A 436 -16.65 27.44 -8.47
N GLN A 437 -17.19 26.57 -9.34
CA GLN A 437 -18.62 26.54 -9.65
C GLN A 437 -19.44 26.08 -8.44
N PHE A 438 -18.93 25.10 -7.69
CA PHE A 438 -19.55 24.59 -6.48
C PHE A 438 -19.74 25.63 -5.39
N VAL A 439 -18.66 26.33 -5.05
CA VAL A 439 -18.73 27.38 -4.03
C VAL A 439 -19.70 28.48 -4.45
N GLN A 440 -19.68 28.90 -5.73
CA GLN A 440 -20.61 29.92 -6.23
C GLN A 440 -22.07 29.48 -6.16
N ALA A 441 -22.37 28.25 -6.59
CA ALA A 441 -23.72 27.72 -6.63
C ALA A 441 -24.28 27.55 -5.20
N VAL A 442 -23.53 26.92 -4.29
CA VAL A 442 -23.95 26.73 -2.90
C VAL A 442 -24.10 28.07 -2.18
N LYS A 443 -23.23 29.05 -2.46
CA LYS A 443 -23.36 30.39 -1.90
C LYS A 443 -24.65 31.08 -2.35
N ALA A 444 -24.94 31.05 -3.65
CA ALA A 444 -26.18 31.64 -4.18
C ALA A 444 -27.43 30.96 -3.58
N GLU A 445 -27.40 29.64 -3.39
CA GLU A 445 -28.46 28.90 -2.71
C GLU A 445 -28.60 29.26 -1.22
N TRP A 446 -27.48 29.50 -0.54
CA TRP A 446 -27.46 29.88 0.87
C TRP A 446 -28.01 31.29 1.11
N GLU A 447 -27.74 32.21 0.19
CA GLU A 447 -28.19 33.61 0.26
C GLU A 447 -29.62 33.81 -0.25
N ALA A 448 -30.20 32.82 -0.95
CA ALA A 448 -31.55 32.89 -1.46
C ALA A 448 -32.59 32.92 -0.30
N PRO A 449 -33.65 33.74 -0.39
CA PRO A 449 -34.76 33.69 0.56
C PRO A 449 -35.42 32.30 0.53
N ASN A 450 -35.61 31.68 1.71
CA ASN A 450 -36.26 30.38 1.85
C ASN A 450 -37.72 30.39 1.39
#